data_AF-A0A1H8PWL2-F1
#
_entry.id   AF-A0A1H8PWL2-F1
#
_cell.length_a   1.000
_cell.length_b   1.000
_cell.length_c   1.000
_cell.angle_alpha   90.00
_cell.angle_beta   90.00
_cell.angle_gamma   90.00
#
_symmetry.space_group_name_H-M   'P 1'
#
loop_
_entity.id
_entity.type
_entity.pdbx_description
1 polymer ?
#
loop_
_entity_poly.entity_id
_entity_poly.type
_entity_poly.pdbx_seq_one_letter_code
_entity_poly.pdbx_strand_id
1 'polypeptide(L)'
;MWLRGDGDDVSQVAGGTESQASVVIPMARSFYSHIKEAWRSPGDGKLAELQWQRKQEWRRQGAIERIERPTRLDKARELGYKAKQGIVVARVSVRKGTARKQRHKAGRRSKRQGVNRISRRKSIQRIGEERVSRKYPNLRVLNSYWVGEDGSQKWFEAILVDPEHPAIENDDDLNWICSDKHKGRAFRGLTNAGTDNRGLNNRGKGSEHVRPSVSSGQGRGK
;
A
#
# COMPACT_ATOMS: atom_id res chain seq x y z
N MET A 1 -14.70 -50.13 72.32
CA MET A 1 -15.52 -49.03 72.86
C MET A 1 -14.83 -47.74 72.47
N TRP A 2 -15.49 -46.90 71.64
CA TRP A 2 -15.43 -45.42 71.49
C TRP A 2 -14.14 -44.67 71.83
N LEU A 3 -13.69 -43.58 71.19
CA LEU A 3 -13.94 -42.80 69.96
C LEU A 3 -12.93 -41.63 70.08
N ARG A 4 -12.43 -41.09 68.94
CA ARG A 4 -11.94 -39.70 68.72
C ARG A 4 -10.73 -39.24 69.56
N GLY A 5 -9.83 -38.39 69.10
CA GLY A 5 -9.78 -37.54 67.91
C GLY A 5 -8.92 -36.31 68.26
N ASP A 6 -8.12 -35.89 67.28
CA ASP A 6 -7.64 -34.53 67.00
C ASP A 6 -6.44 -33.96 67.78
N GLY A 7 -5.41 -33.59 67.01
CA GLY A 7 -4.30 -32.74 67.41
C GLY A 7 -3.15 -32.67 66.40
N ASP A 8 -3.44 -32.47 65.11
CA ASP A 8 -2.43 -32.19 64.07
C ASP A 8 -2.00 -30.72 64.11
N ASP A 9 -0.72 -30.47 64.37
CA ASP A 9 -0.05 -29.19 64.14
C ASP A 9 1.34 -29.45 63.56
N VAL A 10 1.50 -29.40 62.23
CA VAL A 10 2.82 -29.18 61.62
C VAL A 10 2.70 -28.52 60.24
N SER A 11 3.16 -27.27 60.20
CA SER A 11 3.96 -26.64 59.14
C SER A 11 3.53 -26.71 57.68
N GLN A 12 3.29 -25.49 57.18
CA GLN A 12 3.45 -25.04 55.79
C GLN A 12 4.59 -25.74 55.03
N VAL A 13 4.25 -26.34 53.88
CA VAL A 13 5.21 -26.57 52.79
C VAL A 13 4.59 -26.02 51.51
N ALA A 14 5.37 -25.15 50.86
CA ALA A 14 4.99 -24.30 49.75
C ALA A 14 4.43 -25.09 48.55
N GLY A 15 3.17 -24.82 48.21
CA GLY A 15 2.60 -25.17 46.92
C GLY A 15 3.23 -24.30 45.84
N GLY A 16 4.21 -24.86 45.12
CA GLY A 16 4.70 -24.29 43.88
C GLY A 16 3.56 -24.23 42.87
N THR A 17 3.08 -23.03 42.58
CA THR A 17 2.24 -22.77 41.42
C THR A 17 3.09 -22.96 40.17
N GLU A 18 3.04 -24.16 39.59
CA GLU A 18 3.51 -24.39 38.23
C GLU A 18 2.75 -23.41 37.32
N SER A 19 3.41 -22.33 36.94
CA SER A 19 2.96 -21.47 35.87
C SER A 19 2.82 -22.37 34.65
N GLN A 20 1.59 -22.63 34.22
CA GLN A 20 1.36 -23.19 32.90
C GLN A 20 1.93 -22.21 31.88
N ALA A 21 3.16 -22.45 31.47
CA ALA A 21 3.73 -21.83 30.30
C ALA A 21 2.81 -22.25 29.15
N SER A 22 1.96 -21.32 28.72
CA SER A 22 1.17 -21.49 27.51
C SER A 22 2.14 -21.85 26.41
N VAL A 23 2.14 -23.12 26.01
CA VAL A 23 2.89 -23.59 24.86
C VAL A 23 2.35 -22.80 23.68
N VAL A 24 3.09 -21.77 23.28
CA VAL A 24 2.86 -21.05 22.03
C VAL A 24 3.16 -22.06 20.93
N ILE A 25 2.13 -22.83 20.55
CA ILE A 25 2.16 -23.66 19.36
C ILE A 25 2.54 -22.71 18.22
N PRO A 26 3.71 -22.87 17.57
CA PRO A 26 4.07 -22.00 16.47
C PRO A 26 3.07 -22.26 15.35
N MET A 27 2.09 -21.36 15.24
CA MET A 27 1.14 -21.38 14.13
C MET A 27 1.94 -21.43 12.84
N ALA A 28 1.70 -22.47 12.03
CA ALA A 28 2.40 -22.65 10.77
C ALA A 28 2.29 -21.37 9.94
N ARG A 29 3.45 -20.79 9.59
CA ARG A 29 3.52 -19.55 8.84
C ARG A 29 2.95 -19.77 7.44
N SER A 30 2.03 -18.93 7.00
CA SER A 30 1.50 -19.00 5.64
C SER A 30 2.58 -18.66 4.63
N PHE A 31 2.51 -19.21 3.41
CA PHE A 31 3.43 -18.86 2.33
C PHE A 31 3.52 -17.34 2.08
N TYR A 32 2.39 -16.63 2.19
CA TYR A 32 2.35 -15.17 2.08
C TYR A 32 3.17 -14.45 3.15
N SER A 33 3.23 -14.99 4.37
CA SER A 33 4.02 -14.41 5.45
C SER A 33 5.52 -14.45 5.17
N HIS A 34 6.02 -15.52 4.54
CA HIS A 34 7.41 -15.62 4.11
C HIS A 34 7.77 -14.62 3.02
N ILE A 35 6.88 -14.40 2.05
CA ILE A 35 7.07 -13.34 1.05
C ILE A 35 7.11 -11.98 1.76
N LYS A 36 6.14 -11.72 2.64
CA LYS A 36 6.05 -10.45 3.37
C LYS A 36 7.30 -10.19 4.21
N GLU A 37 7.85 -11.22 4.85
CA GLU A 37 9.10 -11.17 5.63
C GLU A 37 10.31 -10.86 4.74
N ALA A 38 10.47 -11.54 3.60
CA ALA A 38 11.53 -11.25 2.64
C ALA A 38 11.48 -9.78 2.15
N TRP A 39 10.29 -9.25 1.91
CA TRP A 39 10.10 -7.86 1.47
C TRP A 39 10.25 -6.80 2.57
N ARG A 40 10.46 -7.19 3.84
CA ARG A 40 10.81 -6.23 4.91
C ARG A 40 12.22 -5.67 4.72
N SER A 41 13.15 -6.49 4.22
CA SER A 41 14.53 -6.10 3.92
C SER A 41 14.88 -6.40 2.46
N PRO A 42 14.41 -5.58 1.49
CA PRO A 42 14.65 -5.82 0.06
C PRO A 42 16.13 -5.73 -0.37
N GLY A 43 17.00 -5.25 0.51
CA GLY A 43 18.45 -5.13 0.28
C GLY A 43 19.25 -6.38 0.67
N ASP A 44 18.61 -7.36 1.31
CA ASP A 44 19.30 -8.51 1.87
C ASP A 44 18.95 -9.84 1.16
N GLY A 45 19.91 -10.77 1.20
CA GLY A 45 19.73 -12.16 0.75
C GLY A 45 19.30 -12.31 -0.71
N LYS A 46 18.55 -13.39 -0.99
CA LYS A 46 18.11 -13.78 -2.34
C LYS A 46 17.23 -12.74 -3.01
N LEU A 47 16.46 -11.96 -2.24
CA LEU A 47 15.59 -10.92 -2.80
C LEU A 47 16.42 -9.77 -3.39
N ALA A 48 17.53 -9.40 -2.75
CA ALA A 48 18.41 -8.34 -3.23
C ALA A 48 18.98 -8.65 -4.61
N GLU A 49 19.50 -9.87 -4.78
CA GLU A 49 20.04 -10.37 -6.05
C GLU A 49 18.96 -10.40 -7.13
N LEU A 50 17.78 -10.96 -6.81
CA LEU A 50 16.65 -11.01 -7.73
C LEU A 50 16.19 -9.61 -8.16
N GLN A 51 16.13 -8.66 -7.22
CA GLN A 51 15.79 -7.27 -7.50
C GLN A 51 16.87 -6.58 -8.33
N TRP A 52 18.15 -6.90 -8.13
CA TRP A 52 19.24 -6.38 -8.95
C TRP A 52 19.12 -6.84 -10.40
N GLN A 53 18.84 -8.12 -10.64
CA GLN A 53 18.61 -8.68 -11.98
C GLN A 53 17.36 -8.05 -12.64
N ARG A 54 16.22 -8.07 -11.94
CA ARG A 54 14.94 -7.49 -12.44
C ARG A 54 15.05 -6.03 -12.81
N LYS A 55 15.74 -5.21 -12.00
CA LYS A 55 15.92 -3.78 -12.28
C LYS A 55 16.68 -3.53 -13.58
N GLN A 56 17.56 -4.43 -14.02
CA GLN A 56 18.24 -4.29 -15.31
C GLN A 56 17.25 -4.44 -16.48
N GLU A 57 16.36 -5.42 -16.39
CA GLU A 57 15.29 -5.64 -17.36
C GLU A 57 14.30 -4.46 -17.36
N TRP A 58 13.84 -4.04 -16.17
CA TRP A 58 12.82 -2.99 -16.04
C TRP A 58 13.30 -1.60 -16.51
N ARG A 59 14.62 -1.38 -16.59
CA ARG A 59 15.19 -0.15 -17.18
C ARG A 59 15.11 -0.12 -18.69
N ARG A 60 15.09 -1.31 -19.34
CA ARG A 60 14.96 -1.45 -20.80
C ARG A 60 13.49 -1.49 -21.24
N GLN A 61 12.59 -1.89 -20.34
CA GLN A 61 11.14 -1.86 -20.53
C GLN A 61 10.59 -0.43 -20.63
N GLY A 62 9.35 -0.29 -21.11
CA GLY A 62 8.65 0.98 -21.20
C GLY A 62 8.21 1.54 -19.84
N ALA A 63 7.61 2.73 -19.87
CA ALA A 63 7.16 3.40 -18.65
C ALA A 63 5.96 2.71 -17.98
N ILE A 64 5.13 2.00 -18.75
CA ILE A 64 3.98 1.24 -18.26
C ILE A 64 3.96 -0.09 -19.02
N GLU A 65 4.13 -1.18 -18.28
CA GLU A 65 4.10 -2.54 -18.83
C GLU A 65 3.01 -3.36 -18.15
N ARG A 66 2.22 -4.08 -18.95
CA ARG A 66 1.29 -5.08 -18.42
C ARG A 66 2.09 -6.29 -17.98
N ILE A 67 1.80 -6.80 -16.78
CA ILE A 67 2.40 -8.02 -16.27
C ILE A 67 1.31 -9.07 -16.04
N GLU A 68 1.65 -10.34 -16.32
CA GLU A 68 0.71 -11.44 -16.15
C GLU A 68 0.50 -11.78 -14.68
N ARG A 69 1.58 -11.84 -13.91
CA ARG A 69 1.55 -12.19 -12.48
C ARG A 69 2.11 -11.06 -11.62
N PRO A 70 1.51 -10.79 -10.45
CA PRO A 70 2.04 -9.80 -9.50
C PRO A 70 3.43 -10.21 -9.01
N THR A 71 4.35 -9.25 -8.89
CA THR A 71 5.68 -9.52 -8.31
C THR A 71 5.58 -9.86 -6.81
N ARG A 72 4.61 -9.24 -6.13
CA ARG A 72 4.33 -9.43 -4.70
C ARG A 72 2.92 -9.93 -4.49
N LEU A 73 2.76 -11.25 -4.51
CA LEU A 73 1.44 -11.86 -4.36
C LEU A 73 0.83 -11.58 -2.98
N ASP A 74 1.65 -11.53 -1.92
CA ASP A 74 1.25 -11.16 -0.56
C ASP A 74 0.56 -9.80 -0.52
N LYS A 75 1.23 -8.77 -1.05
CA LYS A 75 0.74 -7.40 -0.99
C LYS A 75 -0.38 -7.15 -1.98
N ALA A 76 -0.34 -7.81 -3.13
CA ALA A 76 -1.43 -7.73 -4.10
C ALA A 76 -2.74 -8.26 -3.51
N ARG A 77 -2.72 -9.44 -2.86
CA ARG A 77 -3.91 -10.02 -2.21
C ARG A 77 -4.43 -9.15 -1.06
N GLU A 78 -3.53 -8.60 -0.24
CA GLU A 78 -3.90 -7.65 0.84
C GLU A 78 -4.63 -6.41 0.29
N LEU A 79 -4.35 -6.02 -0.96
CA LEU A 79 -4.94 -4.87 -1.63
C LEU A 79 -6.16 -5.21 -2.52
N GLY A 80 -6.60 -6.48 -2.52
CA GLY A 80 -7.80 -6.94 -3.23
C GLY A 80 -7.56 -7.62 -4.58
N TYR A 81 -6.32 -8.01 -4.91
CA TYR A 81 -6.06 -8.82 -6.11
C TYR A 81 -6.65 -10.24 -5.96
N LYS A 82 -7.42 -10.66 -6.98
CA LYS A 82 -7.84 -12.04 -7.19
C LYS A 82 -7.29 -12.53 -8.54
N ALA A 83 -7.01 -13.82 -8.65
CA ALA A 83 -6.59 -14.43 -9.92
C ALA A 83 -7.84 -14.83 -10.71
N LYS A 84 -8.47 -13.87 -11.37
CA LYS A 84 -9.66 -14.08 -12.20
C LYS A 84 -9.67 -13.15 -13.42
N GLN A 85 -10.54 -13.45 -14.37
CA GLN A 85 -10.77 -12.59 -15.52
C GLN A 85 -11.27 -11.20 -15.09
N GLY A 86 -10.92 -10.18 -15.86
CA GLY A 86 -11.20 -8.78 -15.54
C GLY A 86 -10.24 -8.13 -14.53
N ILE A 87 -9.22 -8.84 -14.02
CA ILE A 87 -8.16 -8.24 -13.20
C ILE A 87 -6.86 -8.17 -14.00
N VAL A 88 -6.26 -6.99 -14.01
CA VAL A 88 -5.00 -6.72 -14.72
C VAL A 88 -4.01 -6.08 -13.76
N VAL A 89 -2.74 -6.46 -13.87
CA VAL A 89 -1.66 -5.79 -13.14
C VAL A 89 -0.74 -5.10 -14.15
N ALA A 90 -0.40 -3.85 -13.88
CA ALA A 90 0.53 -3.08 -14.69
C ALA A 90 1.65 -2.51 -13.83
N ARG A 91 2.89 -2.71 -14.24
CA ARG A 91 4.07 -2.07 -13.66
C ARG A 91 4.23 -0.69 -14.27
N VAL A 92 4.42 0.32 -13.43
CA VAL A 92 4.66 1.70 -13.83
C VAL A 92 5.96 2.23 -13.26
N SER A 93 6.78 2.81 -14.11
CA SER A 93 7.95 3.59 -13.72
C SER A 93 7.61 5.07 -13.56
N VAL A 94 8.07 5.65 -12.45
CA VAL A 94 7.96 7.08 -12.18
C VAL A 94 9.30 7.60 -11.67
N ARG A 95 9.82 8.67 -12.29
CA ARG A 95 11.08 9.30 -11.87
C ARG A 95 11.05 9.71 -10.39
N LYS A 96 12.22 9.64 -9.75
CA LYS A 96 12.50 10.22 -8.44
C LYS A 96 12.77 11.72 -8.55
N GLY A 97 12.84 12.38 -7.39
CA GLY A 97 13.23 13.79 -7.28
C GLY A 97 12.08 14.78 -7.17
N THR A 98 12.42 16.07 -7.27
CA THR A 98 11.51 17.20 -7.07
C THR A 98 10.70 17.53 -8.33
N ALA A 99 9.87 18.58 -8.25
CA ALA A 99 9.09 19.01 -9.39
C ALA A 99 10.02 19.56 -10.49
N ARG A 100 9.88 19.07 -11.72
CA ARG A 100 10.37 19.77 -12.92
C ARG A 100 9.49 21.00 -13.16
N LYS A 101 9.72 22.07 -12.39
CA LYS A 101 9.00 23.34 -12.48
C LYS A 101 9.71 24.24 -13.49
N GLN A 102 8.98 24.79 -14.44
CA GLN A 102 9.53 25.79 -15.36
C GLN A 102 9.77 27.11 -14.63
N ARG A 103 10.91 27.78 -14.91
CA ARG A 103 11.21 29.10 -14.36
C ARG A 103 10.27 30.15 -14.97
N HIS A 104 9.89 31.14 -14.16
CA HIS A 104 9.07 32.25 -14.63
C HIS A 104 9.87 33.10 -15.64
N LYS A 105 9.17 33.65 -16.64
CA LYS A 105 9.77 34.54 -17.67
C LYS A 105 9.59 36.03 -17.37
N ALA A 106 8.67 36.39 -16.47
CA ALA A 106 8.33 37.77 -16.11
C ALA A 106 8.56 38.03 -14.62
N GLY A 107 8.63 39.29 -14.21
CA GLY A 107 8.88 39.70 -12.83
C GLY A 107 8.00 38.98 -11.80
N ARG A 108 8.62 38.45 -10.73
CA ARG A 108 7.93 37.79 -9.61
C ARG A 108 8.58 38.21 -8.29
N ARG A 109 7.77 38.36 -7.25
CA ARG A 109 8.23 38.53 -5.86
C ARG A 109 9.20 37.39 -5.49
N SER A 110 10.26 37.70 -4.74
CA SER A 110 11.33 36.77 -4.33
C SER A 110 10.80 35.40 -3.87
N LYS A 111 9.78 35.37 -3.01
CA LYS A 111 9.14 34.12 -2.51
C LYS A 111 8.63 33.19 -3.62
N ARG A 112 8.22 33.73 -4.78
CA ARG A 112 7.67 32.96 -5.93
C ARG A 112 8.74 32.59 -6.97
N GLN A 113 10.00 32.98 -6.77
CA GLN A 113 11.09 32.74 -7.72
C GLN A 113 11.71 31.33 -7.62
N GLY A 114 11.47 30.58 -6.55
CA GLY A 114 12.04 29.25 -6.35
C GLY A 114 11.69 28.24 -7.45
N VAL A 115 12.66 27.37 -7.77
CA VAL A 115 12.53 26.30 -8.79
C VAL A 115 12.96 24.95 -8.22
N ASN A 116 14.24 24.77 -7.89
CA ASN A 116 14.85 23.46 -7.63
C ASN A 116 14.30 22.72 -6.40
N ARG A 117 14.03 23.45 -5.30
CA ARG A 117 13.55 22.89 -4.02
C ARG A 117 12.04 22.69 -3.94
N ILE A 118 11.30 22.90 -5.03
CA ILE A 118 9.83 22.74 -5.01
C ILE A 118 9.47 21.29 -5.30
N SER A 119 8.81 20.63 -4.36
CA SER A 119 8.26 19.29 -4.53
C SER A 119 6.82 19.34 -5.09
N ARG A 120 6.33 18.20 -5.60
CA ARG A 120 4.92 18.04 -5.97
C ARG A 120 4.12 17.64 -4.73
N ARG A 121 2.89 18.15 -4.64
CA ARG A 121 1.94 17.76 -3.59
C ARG A 121 1.48 16.31 -3.70
N LYS A 122 1.29 15.80 -4.92
CA LYS A 122 0.93 14.40 -5.20
C LYS A 122 2.13 13.48 -4.96
N SER A 123 1.89 12.34 -4.32
CA SER A 123 2.91 11.30 -4.14
C SER A 123 3.30 10.66 -5.48
N ILE A 124 4.52 10.13 -5.56
CA ILE A 124 5.02 9.43 -6.75
C ILE A 124 4.13 8.23 -7.09
N GLN A 125 3.66 7.49 -6.08
CA GLN A 125 2.74 6.37 -6.24
C GLN A 125 1.42 6.79 -6.90
N ARG A 126 0.80 7.89 -6.42
CA ARG A 126 -0.44 8.43 -7.02
C ARG A 126 -0.21 8.91 -8.46
N ILE A 127 0.96 9.49 -8.76
CA ILE A 127 1.33 9.84 -10.14
C ILE A 127 1.39 8.58 -11.01
N GLY A 128 1.89 7.46 -10.48
CA GLY A 128 1.87 6.16 -11.13
C GLY A 128 0.45 5.68 -11.42
N GLU A 129 -0.43 5.69 -10.43
CA GLU A 129 -1.85 5.31 -10.59
C GLU A 129 -2.55 6.13 -11.69
N GLU A 130 -2.35 7.45 -11.70
CA GLU A 130 -2.91 8.33 -12.73
C GLU A 130 -2.30 8.11 -14.12
N ARG A 131 -1.05 7.64 -14.23
CA ARG A 131 -0.43 7.29 -15.51
C ARG A 131 -1.04 6.01 -16.07
N VAL A 132 -1.17 4.99 -15.23
CA VAL A 132 -1.77 3.71 -15.61
C VAL A 132 -3.24 3.89 -16.00
N SER A 133 -4.00 4.66 -15.22
CA SER A 133 -5.41 4.95 -15.53
C SER A 133 -5.61 5.72 -16.85
N ARG A 134 -4.60 6.46 -17.32
CA ARG A 134 -4.64 7.09 -18.66
C ARG A 134 -4.33 6.12 -19.79
N LYS A 135 -3.45 5.13 -19.53
CA LYS A 135 -3.07 4.11 -20.53
C LYS A 135 -4.18 3.08 -20.74
N TYR A 136 -4.91 2.73 -19.68
CA TYR A 136 -6.05 1.80 -19.72
C TYR A 136 -7.33 2.55 -19.32
N PRO A 137 -7.97 3.28 -20.26
CA PRO A 137 -9.12 4.13 -19.95
C PRO A 137 -10.39 3.35 -19.62
N ASN A 138 -10.54 2.12 -20.14
CA ASN A 138 -11.65 1.21 -19.84
C ASN A 138 -11.54 0.58 -18.44
N LEU A 139 -10.32 0.50 -17.88
CA LEU A 139 -10.08 -0.12 -16.59
C LEU A 139 -10.10 0.89 -15.44
N ARG A 140 -10.44 0.42 -14.25
CA ARG A 140 -10.44 1.22 -13.02
C ARG A 140 -9.32 0.73 -12.10
N VAL A 141 -8.49 1.66 -11.62
CA VAL A 141 -7.43 1.34 -10.64
C VAL A 141 -8.09 0.95 -9.32
N LEU A 142 -7.80 -0.24 -8.80
CA LEU A 142 -8.20 -0.70 -7.48
C LEU A 142 -7.25 -0.17 -6.41
N ASN A 143 -5.97 -0.49 -6.53
CA ASN A 143 -4.90 -0.06 -5.64
C ASN A 143 -3.53 -0.21 -6.32
N SER A 144 -2.46 0.21 -5.64
CA SER A 144 -1.09 0.03 -6.09
C SER A 144 -0.15 -0.25 -4.94
N TYR A 145 1.02 -0.82 -5.23
CA TYR A 145 2.08 -1.04 -4.25
C TYR A 145 3.48 -0.86 -4.86
N TRP A 146 4.45 -0.59 -4.00
CA TRP A 146 5.85 -0.44 -4.39
C TRP A 146 6.53 -1.79 -4.61
N VAL A 147 7.32 -1.87 -5.68
CA VAL A 147 8.05 -3.09 -6.06
C VAL A 147 9.54 -2.89 -6.22
N GLY A 148 10.03 -1.66 -6.20
CA GLY A 148 11.46 -1.40 -6.32
C GLY A 148 11.77 0.06 -6.62
N GLU A 149 13.02 0.43 -6.40
CA GLU A 149 13.56 1.70 -6.88
C GLU A 149 15.04 1.57 -7.22
N ASP A 150 15.50 2.49 -8.06
CA ASP A 150 16.92 2.72 -8.30
C ASP A 150 17.26 4.19 -7.99
N GLY A 151 18.40 4.69 -8.45
CA GLY A 151 18.79 6.09 -8.25
C GLY A 151 17.87 7.11 -8.92
N SER A 152 17.27 6.76 -10.05
CA SER A 152 16.56 7.70 -10.94
C SER A 152 15.03 7.52 -10.96
N GLN A 153 14.52 6.33 -10.68
CA GLN A 153 13.10 5.98 -10.77
C GLN A 153 12.63 5.05 -9.66
N LYS A 154 11.32 5.06 -9.42
CA LYS A 154 10.59 4.10 -8.58
C LYS A 154 9.61 3.33 -9.45
N TRP A 155 9.47 2.05 -9.17
CA TRP A 155 8.49 1.18 -9.81
C TRP A 155 7.37 0.85 -8.83
N PHE A 156 6.15 0.89 -9.36
CA PHE A 156 4.94 0.47 -8.66
C PHE A 156 4.19 -0.53 -9.52
N GLU A 157 3.48 -1.45 -8.91
CA GLU A 157 2.51 -2.30 -9.59
C GLU A 157 1.11 -1.82 -9.20
N ALA A 158 0.32 -1.45 -10.21
CA ALA A 158 -1.06 -1.03 -10.08
C ALA A 158 -1.97 -2.19 -10.45
N ILE A 159 -2.93 -2.47 -9.57
CA ILE A 159 -4.00 -3.45 -9.78
C ILE A 159 -5.16 -2.70 -10.42
N LEU A 160 -5.58 -3.17 -11.58
CA LEU A 160 -6.68 -2.65 -12.37
C LEU A 160 -7.79 -3.70 -12.42
N VAL A 161 -9.01 -3.21 -12.49
CA VAL A 161 -10.22 -4.02 -12.60
C VAL A 161 -11.01 -3.51 -13.79
N ASP A 162 -11.50 -4.45 -14.59
CA ASP A 162 -12.44 -4.21 -15.69
C ASP A 162 -13.87 -4.18 -15.13
N PRO A 163 -14.51 -3.00 -15.04
CA PRO A 163 -15.85 -2.89 -14.48
C PRO A 163 -16.92 -3.56 -15.36
N GLU A 164 -16.69 -3.73 -16.66
CA GLU A 164 -17.67 -4.25 -17.63
C GLU A 164 -17.59 -5.79 -17.78
N HIS A 165 -16.69 -6.44 -17.04
CA HIS A 165 -16.49 -7.88 -17.15
C HIS A 165 -17.44 -8.62 -16.19
N PRO A 166 -18.24 -9.61 -16.64
CA PRO A 166 -19.23 -10.29 -15.80
C PRO A 166 -18.64 -10.96 -14.56
N ALA A 167 -17.42 -11.51 -14.67
CA ALA A 167 -16.70 -12.08 -13.52
C ALA A 167 -16.34 -11.07 -12.41
N ILE A 168 -16.38 -9.76 -12.70
CA ILE A 168 -16.22 -8.69 -11.70
C ILE A 168 -17.57 -8.26 -11.15
N GLU A 169 -18.57 -8.10 -12.01
CA GLU A 169 -19.92 -7.69 -11.63
C GLU A 169 -20.56 -8.69 -10.66
N ASN A 170 -20.34 -9.99 -10.90
CA ASN A 170 -20.87 -11.09 -10.08
C ASN A 170 -20.03 -11.39 -8.82
N ASP A 171 -18.96 -10.63 -8.55
CA ASP A 171 -18.11 -10.86 -7.36
C ASP A 171 -18.44 -9.87 -6.25
N ASP A 172 -18.94 -10.38 -5.13
CA ASP A 172 -19.40 -9.58 -3.99
C ASP A 172 -18.32 -8.68 -3.38
N ASP A 173 -17.03 -9.04 -3.49
CA ASP A 173 -15.93 -8.25 -2.91
C ASP A 173 -15.49 -7.10 -3.83
N LEU A 174 -15.77 -7.19 -5.13
CA LEU A 174 -15.23 -6.28 -6.15
C LEU A 174 -16.30 -5.51 -6.93
N ASN A 175 -17.55 -5.97 -6.96
CA ASN A 175 -18.64 -5.38 -7.75
C ASN A 175 -18.87 -3.88 -7.46
N TRP A 176 -18.52 -3.41 -6.25
CA TRP A 176 -18.65 -2.01 -5.86
C TRP A 176 -17.92 -1.09 -6.84
N ILE A 177 -16.79 -1.54 -7.41
CA ILE A 177 -15.98 -0.74 -8.33
C ILE A 177 -16.65 -0.55 -9.70
N CYS A 178 -17.65 -1.36 -10.07
CA CYS A 178 -18.35 -1.29 -11.35
C CYS A 178 -19.26 -0.04 -11.44
N SER A 179 -19.88 0.36 -10.34
CA SER A 179 -20.80 1.51 -10.31
C SER A 179 -20.16 2.82 -10.78
N ASP A 180 -20.89 3.65 -11.54
CA ASP A 180 -20.37 4.86 -12.19
C ASP A 180 -19.72 5.88 -11.25
N LYS A 181 -20.16 5.92 -9.99
CA LYS A 181 -19.56 6.75 -8.93
C LYS A 181 -18.07 6.47 -8.71
N HIS A 182 -17.53 5.33 -9.16
CA HIS A 182 -16.11 4.97 -9.06
C HIS A 182 -15.30 5.22 -10.34
N LYS A 183 -15.91 5.74 -11.41
CA LYS A 183 -15.20 6.21 -12.60
C LYS A 183 -14.18 7.29 -12.22
N GLY A 184 -12.98 7.21 -12.80
CA GLY A 184 -11.90 8.17 -12.55
C GLY A 184 -11.43 8.28 -11.08
N ARG A 185 -11.61 7.23 -10.26
CA ARG A 185 -11.29 7.27 -8.82
C ARG A 185 -9.82 7.61 -8.52
N ALA A 186 -8.88 7.18 -9.37
CA ALA A 186 -7.45 7.51 -9.24
C ALA A 186 -7.20 9.03 -9.36
N PHE A 187 -7.86 9.70 -10.31
CA PHE A 187 -7.71 11.14 -10.51
C PHE A 187 -8.27 11.95 -9.32
N ARG A 188 -9.41 11.51 -8.78
CA ARG A 188 -10.05 12.11 -7.60
C ARG A 188 -9.33 11.80 -6.28
N GLY A 189 -8.36 10.87 -6.29
CA GLY A 189 -7.60 10.48 -5.11
C GLY A 189 -8.44 9.70 -4.10
N LEU A 190 -9.26 8.77 -4.60
CA LEU A 190 -10.04 7.83 -3.78
C LEU A 190 -9.36 6.46 -3.63
N THR A 191 -8.17 6.29 -4.19
CA THR A 191 -7.26 5.15 -3.95
C THR A 191 -6.61 5.27 -2.58
N ASN A 192 -6.03 4.19 -2.04
CA ASN A 192 -5.31 4.24 -0.76
C ASN A 192 -4.18 5.29 -0.79
N ALA A 193 -3.41 5.33 -1.89
CA ALA A 193 -2.37 6.34 -2.09
C ALA A 193 -2.94 7.77 -2.22
N GLY A 194 -4.16 7.91 -2.74
CA GLY A 194 -4.88 9.18 -2.83
C GLY A 194 -5.36 9.69 -1.48
N THR A 195 -6.00 8.84 -0.69
CA THR A 195 -6.51 9.12 0.65
C THR A 195 -5.37 9.48 1.61
N ASP A 196 -4.28 8.70 1.58
CA ASP A 196 -3.06 9.00 2.34
C ASP A 196 -2.44 10.34 1.91
N ASN A 197 -2.31 10.54 0.60
CA ASN A 197 -1.76 11.79 0.06
C ASN A 197 -2.59 13.03 0.47
N ARG A 198 -3.90 12.89 0.68
CA ARG A 198 -4.80 13.96 1.15
C ARG A 198 -4.76 14.18 2.67
N GLY A 199 -4.06 13.34 3.43
CA GLY A 199 -4.00 13.42 4.89
C GLY A 199 -5.27 12.92 5.58
N LEU A 200 -6.05 12.06 4.92
CA LEU A 200 -7.33 11.58 5.45
C LEU A 200 -7.19 10.36 6.39
N ASN A 201 -5.99 9.83 6.59
CA ASN A 201 -5.78 8.66 7.46
C ASN A 201 -5.92 8.99 8.95
N ASN A 202 -5.59 10.21 9.37
CA ASN A 202 -5.65 10.62 10.78
C ASN A 202 -6.98 11.29 11.11
N ARG A 203 -7.57 11.00 12.28
CA ARG A 203 -8.77 11.68 12.81
C ARG A 203 -8.41 12.48 14.06
N GLY A 204 -9.08 13.61 14.28
CA GLY A 204 -8.82 14.50 15.41
C GLY A 204 -7.81 15.60 15.08
N LYS A 205 -6.92 15.90 16.03
CA LYS A 205 -5.96 17.01 15.96
C LYS A 205 -5.06 16.90 14.72
N GLY A 206 -4.93 17.98 13.96
CA GLY A 206 -4.17 18.05 12.71
C GLY A 206 -4.95 17.68 11.45
N SER A 207 -6.23 17.29 11.58
CA SER A 207 -7.12 16.97 10.44
C SER A 207 -8.25 17.99 10.20
N GLU A 208 -8.22 19.12 10.89
CA GLU A 208 -9.26 20.16 10.91
C GLU A 208 -9.49 20.80 9.53
N HIS A 209 -8.45 20.84 8.70
CA HIS A 209 -8.50 21.47 7.36
C HIS A 209 -8.43 20.47 6.20
N VAL A 210 -8.45 19.17 6.48
CA VAL A 210 -8.42 18.12 5.43
C VAL A 210 -9.76 17.38 5.29
N ARG A 211 -10.59 17.38 6.34
CA ARG A 211 -11.93 16.76 6.35
C ARG A 211 -13.05 17.80 6.19
N PRO A 212 -14.15 17.48 5.48
CA PRO A 212 -14.39 16.26 4.68
C PRO A 212 -13.53 16.24 3.40
N SER A 213 -13.08 17.40 2.93
CA SER A 213 -12.16 17.54 1.81
C SER A 213 -11.21 18.72 2.01
N VAL A 214 -10.08 18.71 1.29
CA VAL A 214 -9.14 19.84 1.27
C VAL A 214 -9.81 21.10 0.69
N SER A 215 -10.70 20.94 -0.30
CA SER A 215 -11.36 22.08 -0.94
C SER A 215 -12.35 22.77 -0.02
N SER A 216 -13.11 22.00 0.78
CA SER A 216 -13.99 22.56 1.82
C SER A 216 -13.19 23.29 2.90
N GLY A 217 -11.96 22.85 3.18
CA GLY A 217 -11.00 23.58 4.02
C GLY A 217 -10.28 24.74 3.33
N GLN A 218 -10.85 25.29 2.24
CA GLN A 218 -10.29 26.39 1.45
C GLN A 218 -8.86 26.16 0.95
N GLY A 219 -8.47 24.89 0.73
CA GLY A 219 -7.12 24.54 0.28
C GLY A 219 -6.02 24.70 1.34
N ARG A 220 -6.38 24.94 2.61
CA ARG A 220 -5.42 25.15 3.71
C ARG A 220 -4.75 23.86 4.17
N GLY A 221 -5.41 22.71 4.02
CA GLY A 221 -4.82 21.42 4.33
C GLY A 221 -3.73 21.05 3.33
N LYS A 222 -2.55 20.66 3.85
CA LYS A 222 -1.34 20.10 3.17
C LYS A 222 -0.88 20.76 1.88
#